data_AF-A0A1V4UW91-F1
#
_entry.id   AF-A0A1V4UW91-F1
#
_cell.length_a   1.000
_cell.length_b   1.000
_cell.length_c   1.000
_cell.angle_alpha   90.00
_cell.angle_beta   90.00
_cell.angle_gamma   90.00
#
_symmetry.space_group_name_H-M   'P 1'
#
loop_
_entity.id
_entity.type
_entity.pdbx_description
1 polymer ?
#
loop_
_entity_poly.entity_id
_entity_poly.type
_entity_poly.pdbx_seq_one_letter_code
_entity_poly.pdbx_strand_id
1 'polypeptide(L)'
;MKVREVMNPEPVACQAAAPVSEASRILREKGISGMPVLDGDRLVGVVSESDLLRLLKVPDEEGGLWLPSPFEILEVPVRDLIRWERMKSSLEEISGKKVSDVMNRHVWSASPDYSLEEAATLMTRHRVNRLPVVEDGRLVGIVTRGDIISALGAREGIKEIEGGICAVQGVRASGIKQGKNGVALIACSGTAAGVFTTNLVRAAPVLFTQDNVANQGRLEGIIANSGCANAYTGPQGIADAREMAAILGTILGCQPELVGVASTGVIGRYMDLGLVEGLAKEAAARLRSDPSASPEAATAIMTTDTRVKEAAVKFRGFCVAGICKGAGMIEPHMATMLGFLFTDAAVSRENLDEALREAVDGSFNMLTVDGDTSTNDMVIIISTGKVPCQRGDFQEALDHVCTALARKMARDGEGASKAMEVIVEGAKSIGDARLAAKAVARSSLVKTALYGQDPNWGRIVCAAGYSGAKFDPDKVTLIFQAEGRSVTLVDEGKIQEGVLDQAKALMGSEEIIIRLRLGDGEASARAFGCDLTHEYVDINAKYTT
;
A
#
# COMPACT_ATOMS: atom_id res chain seq x y z
N MET A 1 16.60 11.05 24.14
CA MET A 1 16.27 12.19 23.27
C MET A 1 15.70 13.30 24.14
N LYS A 2 16.20 14.52 23.98
CA LYS A 2 15.76 15.70 24.75
C LYS A 2 14.76 16.54 23.95
N VAL A 3 13.99 17.39 24.62
CA VAL A 3 13.05 18.34 23.99
C VAL A 3 13.77 19.23 22.97
N ARG A 4 14.97 19.74 23.26
CA ARG A 4 15.77 20.56 22.34
C ARG A 4 16.11 19.89 21.00
N GLU A 5 16.07 18.55 20.94
CA GLU A 5 16.39 17.78 19.73
C GLU A 5 15.18 17.64 18.78
N VAL A 6 13.97 17.96 19.25
CA VAL A 6 12.71 17.68 18.53
C VAL A 6 11.77 18.87 18.44
N MET A 7 11.96 19.89 19.28
CA MET A 7 11.13 21.09 19.30
C MET A 7 11.29 21.90 18.00
N ASN A 8 10.25 22.65 17.63
CA ASN A 8 10.40 23.74 16.67
C ASN A 8 11.06 24.95 17.37
N PRO A 9 12.28 25.37 16.98
CA PRO A 9 12.98 26.50 17.62
C PRO A 9 12.44 27.87 17.22
N GLU A 10 11.60 27.95 16.17
CA GLU A 10 11.00 29.18 15.67
C GLU A 10 9.45 29.12 15.78
N PRO A 11 8.90 29.09 17.00
CA PRO A 11 7.46 29.05 17.18
C PRO A 11 6.82 30.35 16.71
N VAL A 12 5.70 30.24 15.97
CA VAL A 12 4.82 31.38 15.72
C VAL A 12 4.28 31.86 17.07
N ALA A 13 4.44 33.15 17.37
CA ALA A 13 3.98 33.78 18.61
C ALA A 13 3.42 35.18 18.31
N CYS A 14 2.68 35.76 19.25
CA CYS A 14 2.17 37.14 19.15
C CYS A 14 2.52 37.96 20.39
N GLN A 15 2.50 39.29 20.27
CA GLN A 15 2.79 40.20 21.38
C GLN A 15 1.55 40.43 22.25
N ALA A 16 1.74 40.54 23.57
CA ALA A 16 0.68 40.74 24.55
C ALA A 16 -0.09 42.06 24.34
N ALA A 17 0.59 43.06 23.77
CA ALA A 17 0.01 44.35 23.42
C ALA A 17 -0.68 44.36 22.04
N ALA A 18 -0.54 43.31 21.23
CA ALA A 18 -1.16 43.22 19.92
C ALA A 18 -2.69 43.15 20.03
N PRO A 19 -3.43 43.64 19.03
CA PRO A 19 -4.87 43.49 18.99
C PRO A 19 -5.26 42.03 18.75
N VAL A 20 -6.40 41.62 19.32
CA VAL A 20 -6.94 40.26 19.14
C VAL A 20 -7.16 39.89 17.67
N SER A 21 -7.51 40.86 16.82
CA SER A 21 -7.64 40.68 15.37
C SER A 21 -6.35 40.22 14.70
N GLU A 22 -5.20 40.71 15.17
CA GLU A 22 -3.90 40.28 14.66
C GLU A 22 -3.60 38.84 15.05
N ALA A 23 -3.84 38.47 16.32
CA ALA A 23 -3.68 37.09 16.78
C ALA A 23 -4.60 36.13 16.02
N SER A 24 -5.88 36.49 15.82
CA SER A 24 -6.84 35.69 15.04
C SER A 24 -6.38 35.50 13.60
N ARG A 25 -5.88 36.57 12.96
CA ARG A 25 -5.34 36.51 11.60
C ARG A 25 -4.14 35.57 11.51
N ILE A 26 -3.21 35.63 12.47
CA ILE A 26 -2.03 34.76 12.52
C ILE A 26 -2.44 33.29 12.68
N LEU A 27 -3.37 32.97 13.60
CA LEU A 27 -3.87 31.59 13.79
C LEU A 27 -4.40 31.02 12.47
N ARG A 28 -5.23 31.79 11.75
CA ARG A 28 -5.83 31.40 10.48
C ARG A 28 -4.81 31.27 9.34
N GLU A 29 -3.99 32.28 9.12
CA GLU A 29 -2.99 32.30 8.03
C GLU A 29 -1.94 31.20 8.20
N LYS A 30 -1.61 30.84 9.44
CA LYS A 30 -0.63 29.80 9.76
C LYS A 30 -1.25 28.43 10.00
N GLY A 31 -2.58 28.30 9.97
CA GLY A 31 -3.28 27.04 10.19
C GLY A 31 -2.99 26.41 11.57
N ILE A 32 -2.81 27.22 12.61
CA ILE A 32 -2.48 26.77 13.96
C ILE A 32 -3.60 27.11 14.95
N SER A 33 -3.97 26.17 15.80
CA SER A 33 -5.09 26.34 16.76
C SER A 33 -4.73 27.09 18.05
N GLY A 34 -3.49 27.58 18.17
CA GLY A 34 -3.03 28.35 19.32
C GLY A 34 -1.53 28.62 19.32
N MET A 35 -1.11 29.70 19.96
CA MET A 35 0.27 30.16 19.96
C MET A 35 0.70 30.78 21.31
N PRO A 36 2.01 30.81 21.61
CA PRO A 36 2.56 31.58 22.72
C PRO A 36 2.29 33.09 22.59
N VAL A 37 2.10 33.75 23.74
CA VAL A 37 1.98 35.20 23.87
C VAL A 37 3.19 35.75 24.60
N LEU A 38 3.84 36.74 24.02
CA LEU A 38 5.09 37.32 24.48
C LEU A 38 4.91 38.76 24.96
N ASP A 39 5.65 39.16 26.00
CA ASP A 39 5.90 40.56 26.33
C ASP A 39 7.40 40.82 26.09
N GLY A 40 7.72 41.41 24.94
CA GLY A 40 9.09 41.41 24.43
C GLY A 40 9.54 40.00 24.05
N ASP A 41 10.53 39.46 24.78
CA ASP A 41 11.09 38.11 24.62
C ASP A 41 10.57 37.09 25.66
N ARG A 42 9.76 37.56 26.63
CA ARG A 42 9.29 36.73 27.74
C ARG A 42 7.94 36.11 27.46
N LEU A 43 7.79 34.83 27.78
CA LEU A 43 6.52 34.13 27.70
C LEU A 43 5.58 34.59 28.83
N VAL A 44 4.45 35.20 28.47
CA VAL A 44 3.46 35.73 29.44
C VAL A 44 2.08 35.08 29.35
N GLY A 45 1.83 34.28 28.30
CA GLY A 45 0.57 33.59 28.12
C GLY A 45 0.55 32.65 26.91
N VAL A 46 -0.59 32.03 26.68
CA VAL A 46 -0.95 31.35 25.42
C VAL A 46 -2.33 31.80 25.00
N VAL A 47 -2.56 31.88 23.69
CA VAL A 47 -3.86 32.19 23.11
C VAL A 47 -4.22 31.10 22.11
N SER A 48 -5.42 30.53 22.25
CA SER A 48 -5.98 29.52 21.36
C SER A 48 -7.25 30.02 20.66
N GLU A 49 -7.66 29.33 19.60
CA GLU A 49 -8.95 29.60 18.95
C GLU A 49 -10.11 29.53 19.95
N SER A 50 -10.11 28.53 20.84
CA SER A 50 -11.11 28.39 21.89
C SER A 50 -11.15 29.55 22.88
N ASP A 51 -9.98 30.15 23.21
CA ASP A 51 -9.92 31.33 24.09
C ASP A 51 -10.57 32.55 23.41
N LEU A 52 -10.39 32.69 22.09
CA LEU A 52 -11.02 33.75 21.31
C LEU A 52 -12.54 33.53 21.18
N LEU A 53 -12.98 32.27 21.03
CA LEU A 53 -14.40 31.91 20.90
C LEU A 53 -15.21 32.16 22.18
N ARG A 54 -14.59 31.95 23.36
CA ARG A 54 -15.24 32.24 24.66
C ARG A 54 -15.67 33.70 24.81
N LEU A 55 -15.01 34.63 24.13
CA LEU A 55 -15.35 36.05 24.16
C LEU A 55 -16.65 36.37 23.40
N LEU A 56 -17.02 35.53 22.43
CA LEU A 56 -18.21 35.71 21.59
C LEU A 56 -19.50 35.16 22.23
N LYS A 57 -19.44 34.58 23.44
CA LYS A 57 -20.57 33.96 24.15
C LYS A 57 -21.38 32.97 23.27
N VAL A 58 -20.71 32.25 22.37
CA VAL A 58 -21.32 31.19 21.57
C VAL A 58 -21.25 29.88 22.38
N PRO A 59 -22.34 29.10 22.54
CA PRO A 59 -22.29 27.82 23.22
C PRO A 59 -21.35 26.85 22.51
N ASP A 60 -20.54 26.14 23.28
CA ASP A 60 -19.54 25.18 22.82
C ASP A 60 -20.23 23.81 22.59
N GLU A 61 -21.01 23.70 21.51
CA GLU A 61 -21.53 22.42 21.03
C GLU A 61 -20.88 22.10 19.67
N GLU A 62 -19.97 21.13 19.69
CA GLU A 62 -19.37 20.42 18.55
C GLU A 62 -18.75 21.28 17.43
N GLY A 63 -17.47 21.63 17.62
CA GLY A 63 -16.49 21.72 16.53
C GLY A 63 -16.48 23.00 15.68
N GLY A 64 -15.46 23.85 15.93
CA GLY A 64 -14.84 24.74 14.94
C GLY A 64 -15.73 25.85 14.38
N LEU A 65 -15.52 27.09 14.83
CA LEU A 65 -16.13 28.25 14.19
C LEU A 65 -15.51 28.48 12.80
N TRP A 66 -16.23 28.13 11.73
CA TRP A 66 -15.99 28.64 10.39
C TRP A 66 -16.44 30.11 10.37
N LEU A 67 -15.47 31.05 10.36
CA LEU A 67 -15.74 32.45 10.04
C LEU A 67 -15.62 32.60 8.52
N PRO A 68 -16.73 32.82 7.78
CA PRO A 68 -16.68 32.99 6.34
C PRO A 68 -15.77 34.15 5.94
N SER A 69 -15.04 33.96 4.84
CA SER A 69 -14.31 35.06 4.21
C SER A 69 -15.30 36.10 3.65
N PRO A 70 -14.92 37.38 3.49
CA PRO A 70 -15.76 38.39 2.84
C PRO A 70 -16.27 37.99 1.44
N PHE A 71 -15.61 37.01 0.79
CA PHE A 71 -15.98 36.49 -0.52
C PHE A 71 -17.00 35.34 -0.49
N GLU A 72 -17.27 34.72 0.67
CA GLU A 72 -18.28 33.64 0.82
C GLU A 72 -19.66 34.17 1.26
N ILE A 73 -19.81 35.50 1.33
CA ILE A 73 -21.00 36.22 1.83
C ILE A 73 -22.23 36.07 0.92
N LEU A 74 -22.06 35.67 -0.34
CA LEU A 74 -23.16 35.62 -1.31
C LEU A 74 -24.14 34.45 -1.11
N GLU A 75 -23.84 33.47 -0.24
CA GLU A 75 -24.65 32.24 -0.09
C GLU A 75 -25.38 32.10 1.26
N VAL A 76 -25.35 33.12 2.12
CA VAL A 76 -25.96 33.03 3.46
C VAL A 76 -27.49 33.23 3.39
N PRO A 77 -28.32 32.30 3.92
CA PRO A 77 -29.77 32.46 3.95
C PRO A 77 -30.19 33.71 4.76
N VAL A 78 -31.21 34.43 4.30
CA VAL A 78 -31.71 35.71 4.87
C VAL A 78 -32.03 35.64 6.38
N ARG A 79 -32.29 34.44 6.92
CA ARG A 79 -32.57 34.21 8.35
C ARG A 79 -31.34 34.37 9.26
N ASP A 80 -30.13 34.16 8.73
CA ASP A 80 -28.87 34.27 9.49
C ASP A 80 -28.26 35.69 9.45
N LEU A 81 -28.78 36.59 8.61
CA LEU A 81 -28.36 38.01 8.55
C LEU A 81 -28.60 38.76 9.88
N ILE A 82 -29.70 38.47 10.57
CA ILE A 82 -30.03 39.10 11.87
C ILE A 82 -29.08 38.61 12.97
N ARG A 83 -28.64 37.34 12.87
CA ARG A 83 -27.63 36.75 13.77
C ARG A 83 -26.25 37.35 13.49
N TRP A 84 -25.96 37.62 12.22
CA TRP A 84 -24.73 38.27 11.74
C TRP A 84 -24.58 39.73 12.20
N GLU A 85 -25.62 40.57 12.17
CA GLU A 85 -25.51 41.95 12.65
C GLU A 85 -25.14 42.04 14.15
N ARG A 86 -25.72 41.15 14.98
CA ARG A 86 -25.34 41.00 16.39
C ARG A 86 -23.90 40.50 16.55
N MET A 87 -23.49 39.54 15.73
CA MET A 87 -22.14 38.97 15.77
C MET A 87 -21.09 39.97 15.29
N LYS A 88 -21.39 40.78 14.26
CA LYS A 88 -20.52 41.83 13.70
C LYS A 88 -20.22 42.93 14.73
N SER A 89 -21.24 43.40 15.46
CA SER A 89 -21.05 44.38 16.54
C SER A 89 -20.20 43.83 17.69
N SER A 90 -20.35 42.54 18.02
CA SER A 90 -19.54 41.87 19.06
C SER A 90 -18.09 41.61 18.59
N LEU A 91 -17.90 41.30 17.31
CA LEU A 91 -16.59 41.11 16.67
C LEU A 91 -15.80 42.43 16.58
N GLU A 92 -16.45 43.56 16.27
CA GLU A 92 -15.81 44.88 16.25
C GLU A 92 -15.32 45.30 17.66
N GLU A 93 -16.09 45.00 18.71
CA GLU A 93 -15.71 45.28 20.11
C GLU A 93 -14.56 44.38 20.59
N ILE A 94 -14.52 43.11 20.17
CA ILE A 94 -13.48 42.15 20.55
C ILE A 94 -12.19 42.36 19.75
N SER A 95 -12.29 42.74 18.47
CA SER A 95 -11.17 43.00 17.57
C SER A 95 -10.20 44.07 18.09
N GLY A 96 -10.72 45.06 18.84
CA GLY A 96 -9.94 46.14 19.44
C GLY A 96 -9.32 45.85 20.82
N LYS A 97 -9.62 44.70 21.44
CA LYS A 97 -9.00 44.31 22.73
C LYS A 97 -7.55 43.86 22.54
N LYS A 98 -6.75 43.94 23.59
CA LYS A 98 -5.38 43.42 23.57
C LYS A 98 -5.39 41.92 23.82
N VAL A 99 -4.43 41.20 23.24
CA VAL A 99 -4.24 39.77 23.51
C VAL A 99 -4.04 39.50 25.01
N SER A 100 -3.37 40.40 25.73
CA SER A 100 -3.18 40.32 27.19
C SER A 100 -4.47 40.32 28.02
N ASP A 101 -5.58 40.80 27.46
CA ASP A 101 -6.89 40.81 28.11
C ASP A 101 -7.61 39.45 28.00
N VAL A 102 -7.17 38.59 27.09
CA VAL A 102 -7.89 37.36 26.70
C VAL A 102 -7.05 36.10 26.78
N MET A 103 -5.73 36.22 26.81
CA MET A 103 -4.80 35.09 26.89
C MET A 103 -4.97 34.30 28.18
N ASN A 104 -4.67 33.00 28.12
CA ASN A 104 -4.50 32.20 29.31
C ASN A 104 -3.11 32.45 29.90
N ARG A 105 -3.07 32.95 31.14
CA ARG A 105 -1.84 33.26 31.88
C ARG A 105 -1.20 32.03 32.53
N HIS A 106 -1.94 30.93 32.62
CA HIS A 106 -1.45 29.69 33.20
C HIS A 106 -0.83 28.82 32.10
N VAL A 107 0.45 29.06 31.82
CA VAL A 107 1.18 28.37 30.76
C VAL A 107 1.98 27.21 31.33
N TRP A 108 1.71 26.01 30.84
CA TRP A 108 2.57 24.85 31.06
C TRP A 108 3.69 24.87 30.02
N SER A 109 4.93 25.01 30.47
CA SER A 109 6.12 25.02 29.61
C SER A 109 7.05 23.84 29.92
N ALA A 110 7.91 23.51 28.95
CA ALA A 110 8.99 22.56 29.10
C ALA A 110 10.36 23.27 29.14
N SER A 111 11.34 22.68 29.81
CA SER A 111 12.75 23.07 29.63
C SER A 111 13.30 22.39 28.36
N PRO A 112 14.23 23.03 27.62
CA PRO A 112 14.93 22.37 26.52
C PRO A 112 15.71 21.11 26.95
N ASP A 113 16.02 20.95 28.23
CA ASP A 113 16.71 19.79 28.79
C ASP A 113 15.80 18.65 29.26
N TYR A 114 14.48 18.85 29.28
CA TYR A 114 13.55 17.76 29.59
C TYR A 114 13.73 16.61 28.60
N SER A 115 13.62 15.39 29.11
CA SER A 115 13.38 14.20 28.31
C SER A 115 12.01 14.27 27.62
N LEU A 116 11.84 13.50 26.54
CA LEU A 116 10.53 13.39 25.88
C LEU A 116 9.47 12.78 26.79
N GLU A 117 9.86 11.91 27.73
CA GLU A 117 8.96 11.30 28.71
C GLU A 117 8.44 12.33 29.71
N GLU A 118 9.30 13.22 30.21
CA GLU A 118 8.91 14.33 31.08
C GLU A 118 7.96 15.29 30.36
N ALA A 119 8.24 15.64 29.11
CA ALA A 119 7.36 16.48 28.28
C ALA A 119 6.01 15.79 28.01
N ALA A 120 6.00 14.50 27.66
CA ALA A 120 4.78 13.73 27.43
C ALA A 120 3.94 13.58 28.72
N THR A 121 4.59 13.39 29.86
CA THR A 121 3.94 13.33 31.17
C THR A 121 3.27 14.67 31.50
N LEU A 122 3.96 15.79 31.26
CA LEU A 122 3.40 17.12 31.45
C LEU A 122 2.20 17.36 30.54
N MET A 123 2.30 17.01 29.25
CA MET A 123 1.19 17.09 28.28
C MET A 123 -0.03 16.25 28.69
N THR A 124 0.20 15.06 29.23
CA THR A 124 -0.86 14.13 29.63
C THR A 124 -1.53 14.61 30.91
N ARG A 125 -0.74 14.92 31.94
CA ARG A 125 -1.21 15.36 33.26
C ARG A 125 -2.04 16.63 33.17
N HIS A 126 -1.61 17.58 32.35
CA HIS A 126 -2.27 18.88 32.22
C HIS A 126 -3.23 18.97 31.03
N ARG A 127 -3.44 17.84 30.31
CA ARG A 127 -4.33 17.74 29.14
C ARG A 127 -4.04 18.81 28.08
N VAL A 128 -2.76 19.08 27.84
CA VAL A 128 -2.30 20.00 26.79
C VAL A 128 -1.66 19.23 25.64
N ASN A 129 -1.81 19.74 24.42
CA ASN A 129 -1.30 19.10 23.20
C ASN A 129 0.05 19.69 22.72
N ARG A 130 0.49 20.78 23.34
CA ARG A 130 1.73 21.50 23.04
C ARG A 130 2.26 22.17 24.29
N LEU A 131 3.58 22.34 24.35
CA LEU A 131 4.29 23.01 25.43
C LEU A 131 5.24 24.03 24.80
N PRO A 132 5.10 25.34 25.11
CA PRO A 132 6.17 26.29 24.90
C PRO A 132 7.44 25.81 25.61
N VAL A 133 8.57 25.86 24.93
CA VAL A 133 9.87 25.52 25.50
C VAL A 133 10.55 26.80 25.94
N VAL A 134 10.92 26.85 27.23
CA VAL A 134 11.41 28.06 27.89
C VAL A 134 12.76 27.82 28.53
N GLU A 135 13.69 28.75 28.31
CA GLU A 135 15.00 28.82 28.96
C GLU A 135 15.16 30.22 29.54
N ASP A 136 15.46 30.34 30.84
CA ASP A 136 15.58 31.62 31.56
C ASP A 136 14.39 32.59 31.39
N GLY A 137 13.17 32.03 31.27
CA GLY A 137 11.93 32.81 31.08
C GLY A 137 11.69 33.30 29.65
N ARG A 138 12.58 32.98 28.71
CA ARG A 138 12.46 33.28 27.28
C ARG A 138 11.94 32.10 26.50
N LEU A 139 11.11 32.37 25.49
CA LEU A 139 10.64 31.35 24.57
C LEU A 139 11.77 30.95 23.61
N VAL A 140 12.20 29.68 23.68
CA VAL A 140 13.27 29.12 22.83
C VAL A 140 12.75 28.04 21.87
N GLY A 141 11.48 27.66 21.97
CA GLY A 141 10.86 26.71 21.06
C GLY A 141 9.42 26.37 21.42
N ILE A 142 8.83 25.44 20.68
CA ILE A 142 7.57 24.77 21.04
C ILE A 142 7.69 23.28 20.70
N VAL A 143 7.18 22.41 21.58
CA VAL A 143 7.10 20.97 21.34
C VAL A 143 5.65 20.51 21.40
N THR A 144 5.22 19.72 20.43
CA THR A 144 3.87 19.18 20.33
C THR A 144 3.85 17.67 20.58
N ARG A 145 2.66 17.11 20.85
CA ARG A 145 2.49 15.64 20.89
C ARG A 145 2.94 14.98 19.58
N GLY A 146 2.70 15.64 18.44
CA GLY A 146 3.14 15.18 17.14
C GLY A 146 4.66 15.07 17.04
N ASP A 147 5.38 16.08 17.54
CA ASP A 147 6.85 16.07 17.57
C ASP A 147 7.39 14.95 18.46
N ILE A 148 6.78 14.74 19.63
CA ILE A 148 7.14 13.63 20.54
C ILE A 148 6.87 12.28 19.89
N ILE A 149 5.70 12.09 19.27
CA ILE A 149 5.34 10.85 18.57
C ILE A 149 6.28 10.61 17.38
N SER A 150 6.61 11.66 16.62
CA SER A 150 7.52 11.56 15.48
C SER A 150 8.96 11.30 15.91
N ALA A 151 9.36 11.77 17.08
CA ALA A 151 10.69 11.57 17.64
C ALA A 151 10.88 10.18 18.25
N LEU A 152 9.88 9.72 19.02
CA LEU A 152 9.78 8.32 19.47
C LEU A 152 9.60 7.37 18.28
N GLY A 153 8.96 7.88 17.24
CA GLY A 153 8.76 7.27 15.95
C GLY A 153 9.75 7.74 14.90
N ALA A 154 11.01 8.08 15.26
CA ALA A 154 12.14 8.17 14.34
C ALA A 154 12.43 6.74 13.83
N ARG A 155 11.46 6.31 13.04
CA ARG A 155 11.21 5.00 12.52
C ARG A 155 12.06 4.93 11.26
N GLU A 156 13.07 4.06 11.22
CA GLU A 156 13.52 3.55 9.92
C GLU A 156 12.26 3.10 9.17
N GLY A 157 11.93 3.79 8.09
CA GLY A 157 10.85 3.40 7.19
C GLY A 157 11.22 2.10 6.48
N ILE A 158 10.29 1.55 5.69
CA ILE A 158 10.61 0.44 4.81
C ILE A 158 11.75 0.87 3.86
N LYS A 159 12.86 0.12 3.88
CA LYS A 159 14.00 0.35 3.00
C LYS A 159 14.06 -0.77 1.97
N GLU A 160 13.96 -0.44 0.69
CA GLU A 160 14.25 -1.39 -0.38
C GLU A 160 15.72 -1.83 -0.33
N ILE A 161 15.97 -3.12 -0.54
CA ILE A 161 17.31 -3.73 -0.51
C ILE A 161 17.53 -4.63 -1.72
N GLU A 162 18.79 -4.84 -2.07
CA GLU A 162 19.20 -5.76 -3.13
C GLU A 162 19.30 -7.20 -2.64
N GLY A 163 19.40 -8.15 -3.57
CA GLY A 163 19.62 -9.58 -3.29
C GLY A 163 18.34 -10.44 -3.29
N GLY A 164 17.18 -9.82 -3.51
CA GLY A 164 15.89 -10.50 -3.65
C GLY A 164 15.63 -11.46 -2.49
N ILE A 165 15.16 -12.66 -2.78
CA ILE A 165 14.85 -13.66 -1.72
C ILE A 165 16.09 -14.12 -0.95
N CYS A 166 17.29 -14.00 -1.51
CA CYS A 166 18.54 -14.36 -0.83
C CYS A 166 19.03 -13.27 0.14
N ALA A 167 18.40 -12.09 0.16
CA ALA A 167 18.61 -11.09 1.20
C ALA A 167 18.08 -11.53 2.58
N VAL A 168 17.11 -12.47 2.59
CA VAL A 168 16.53 -13.03 3.81
C VAL A 168 17.48 -14.06 4.41
N GLN A 169 17.82 -13.89 5.69
CA GLN A 169 18.79 -14.75 6.34
C GLN A 169 18.33 -16.22 6.38
N GLY A 170 19.08 -17.11 5.71
CA GLY A 170 18.81 -18.55 5.69
C GLY A 170 18.12 -19.06 4.43
N VAL A 171 17.80 -18.16 3.49
CA VAL A 171 17.35 -18.55 2.16
C VAL A 171 18.57 -18.82 1.27
N ARG A 172 18.53 -19.94 0.54
CA ARG A 172 19.44 -20.21 -0.58
C ARG A 172 18.60 -20.52 -1.80
N ALA A 173 19.02 -20.04 -2.97
CA ALA A 173 18.29 -20.24 -4.21
C ALA A 173 19.23 -20.66 -5.35
N SER A 174 18.63 -21.20 -6.40
CA SER A 174 19.28 -21.47 -7.69
C SER A 174 18.19 -21.71 -8.73
N GLY A 175 18.51 -21.49 -10.00
CA GLY A 175 17.61 -21.83 -11.10
C GLY A 175 18.36 -22.14 -12.38
N ILE A 176 17.87 -23.14 -13.11
CA ILE A 176 18.36 -23.50 -14.45
C ILE A 176 17.20 -23.37 -15.42
N LYS A 177 17.45 -22.74 -16.57
CA LYS A 177 16.47 -22.63 -17.66
C LYS A 177 17.10 -23.06 -18.99
N GLN A 178 16.45 -23.99 -19.68
CA GLN A 178 16.82 -24.48 -21.00
C GLN A 178 15.61 -24.36 -21.93
N GLY A 179 15.65 -23.38 -22.84
CA GLY A 179 14.48 -23.02 -23.65
C GLY A 179 13.29 -22.64 -22.77
N LYS A 180 12.14 -23.29 -22.98
CA LYS A 180 10.92 -23.05 -22.18
C LYS A 180 10.91 -23.77 -20.82
N ASN A 181 11.78 -24.76 -20.63
CA ASN A 181 11.80 -25.59 -19.44
C ASN A 181 12.77 -25.00 -18.42
N GLY A 182 12.35 -24.89 -17.17
CA GLY A 182 13.20 -24.41 -16.09
C GLY A 182 12.86 -25.09 -14.78
N VAL A 183 13.84 -25.15 -13.88
CA VAL A 183 13.70 -25.65 -12.51
C VAL A 183 14.38 -24.66 -11.57
N ALA A 184 13.62 -24.15 -10.60
CA ALA A 184 14.11 -23.36 -9.49
C ALA A 184 14.11 -24.21 -8.21
N LEU A 185 15.21 -24.17 -7.47
CA LEU A 185 15.30 -24.73 -6.12
C LEU A 185 15.50 -23.60 -5.13
N ILE A 186 14.64 -23.53 -4.12
CA ILE A 186 14.73 -22.54 -3.05
C ILE A 186 14.73 -23.28 -1.71
N ALA A 187 15.87 -23.28 -1.02
CA ALA A 187 16.03 -23.91 0.28
C ALA A 187 15.83 -22.89 1.39
N CYS A 188 14.86 -23.14 2.27
CA CYS A 188 14.55 -22.32 3.43
C CYS A 188 13.76 -23.14 4.44
N SER A 189 14.31 -23.32 5.64
CA SER A 189 13.64 -24.02 6.73
C SER A 189 12.85 -23.03 7.57
N GLY A 190 11.54 -23.25 7.73
CA GLY A 190 10.72 -22.31 8.49
C GLY A 190 9.24 -22.62 8.56
N THR A 191 8.53 -21.86 9.39
CA THR A 191 7.06 -21.85 9.43
C THR A 191 6.53 -21.38 8.08
N ALA A 192 5.51 -22.07 7.56
CA ALA A 192 5.00 -21.82 6.22
C ALA A 192 3.50 -21.57 6.22
N ALA A 193 3.06 -20.67 5.34
CA ALA A 193 1.66 -20.44 5.01
C ALA A 193 1.51 -20.31 3.48
N GLY A 194 0.28 -20.50 2.98
CA GLY A 194 0.02 -20.47 1.56
C GLY A 194 -1.41 -20.09 1.20
N VAL A 195 -1.53 -19.37 0.08
CA VAL A 195 -2.80 -19.07 -0.57
C VAL A 195 -2.76 -19.68 -1.96
N PHE A 196 -3.80 -20.41 -2.35
CA PHE A 196 -3.84 -21.27 -3.55
C PHE A 196 -4.88 -20.74 -4.54
N THR A 197 -5.20 -21.42 -5.65
CA THR A 197 -6.19 -20.96 -6.68
C THR A 197 -7.65 -21.39 -6.46
N THR A 198 -8.58 -20.43 -6.61
CA THR A 198 -10.03 -20.54 -6.88
C THR A 198 -10.52 -21.72 -7.69
N ASN A 199 -9.74 -21.96 -8.74
CA ASN A 199 -10.23 -22.62 -9.93
C ASN A 199 -10.73 -24.03 -9.57
N LEU A 200 -11.87 -24.46 -10.12
CA LEU A 200 -12.37 -25.81 -9.87
C LEU A 200 -11.41 -26.89 -10.39
N VAL A 201 -10.67 -26.58 -11.46
CA VAL A 201 -9.69 -27.44 -12.11
C VAL A 201 -8.29 -27.19 -11.50
N ARG A 202 -8.15 -27.32 -10.18
CA ARG A 202 -6.86 -27.13 -9.50
C ARG A 202 -5.82 -28.13 -10.00
N ALA A 203 -4.63 -27.63 -10.33
CA ALA A 203 -3.51 -28.45 -10.77
C ALA A 203 -3.00 -29.36 -9.64
N ALA A 204 -2.41 -30.49 -10.02
CA ALA A 204 -1.85 -31.45 -9.07
C ALA A 204 -0.83 -30.86 -8.06
N PRO A 205 0.15 -30.02 -8.46
CA PRO A 205 1.10 -29.42 -7.51
C PRO A 205 0.42 -28.45 -6.52
N VAL A 206 -0.70 -27.83 -6.91
CA VAL A 206 -1.49 -26.97 -6.01
C VAL A 206 -2.07 -27.79 -4.87
N LEU A 207 -2.75 -28.89 -5.19
CA LEU A 207 -3.35 -29.78 -4.21
C LEU A 207 -2.29 -30.38 -3.28
N PHE A 208 -1.19 -30.88 -3.86
CA PHE A 208 -0.10 -31.47 -3.10
C PHE A 208 0.53 -30.48 -2.10
N THR A 209 0.86 -29.28 -2.54
CA THR A 209 1.49 -28.28 -1.67
C THR A 209 0.53 -27.70 -0.65
N GLN A 210 -0.76 -27.55 -1.01
CA GLN A 210 -1.80 -27.15 -0.06
C GLN A 210 -1.89 -28.14 1.10
N ASP A 211 -1.88 -29.45 0.82
CA ASP A 211 -1.90 -30.49 1.85
C ASP A 211 -0.62 -30.46 2.71
N ASN A 212 0.55 -30.28 2.11
CA ASN A 212 1.82 -30.19 2.85
C ASN A 212 1.82 -29.00 3.82
N VAL A 213 1.44 -27.80 3.35
CA VAL A 213 1.37 -26.59 4.20
C VAL A 213 0.34 -26.76 5.31
N ALA A 214 -0.84 -27.32 5.01
CA ALA A 214 -1.88 -27.54 6.00
C ALA A 214 -1.46 -28.54 7.10
N ASN A 215 -0.84 -29.66 6.70
CA ASN A 215 -0.51 -30.74 7.63
C ASN A 215 0.78 -30.47 8.42
N GLN A 216 1.80 -29.87 7.80
CA GLN A 216 3.10 -29.67 8.44
C GLN A 216 3.23 -28.31 9.12
N GLY A 217 2.58 -27.27 8.60
CA GLY A 217 2.73 -25.88 9.07
C GLY A 217 4.13 -25.30 8.90
N ARG A 218 5.01 -26.00 8.18
CA ARG A 218 6.41 -25.65 7.92
C ARG A 218 6.87 -26.31 6.64
N LEU A 219 7.89 -25.72 6.01
CA LEU A 219 8.56 -26.27 4.84
C LEU A 219 10.09 -26.16 5.01
N GLU A 220 10.83 -26.97 4.26
CA GLU A 220 12.30 -26.95 4.16
C GLU A 220 12.79 -26.34 2.83
N GLY A 221 11.89 -26.22 1.86
CA GLY A 221 12.18 -25.60 0.59
C GLY A 221 11.04 -25.73 -0.42
N ILE A 222 11.26 -25.13 -1.58
CA ILE A 222 10.33 -25.12 -2.70
C ILE A 222 11.09 -25.56 -3.96
N ILE A 223 10.50 -26.48 -4.71
CA ILE A 223 10.88 -26.80 -6.09
C ILE A 223 9.80 -26.28 -7.03
N ALA A 224 10.21 -25.49 -8.02
CA ALA A 224 9.30 -24.93 -9.01
C ALA A 224 9.77 -25.20 -10.43
N ASN A 225 8.87 -25.56 -11.35
CA ASN A 225 9.20 -25.75 -12.76
C ASN A 225 8.42 -24.83 -13.70
N SER A 226 9.02 -24.49 -14.84
CA SER A 226 8.36 -23.85 -16.00
C SER A 226 8.27 -24.81 -17.19
N GLY A 227 7.33 -24.54 -18.11
CA GLY A 227 7.16 -25.28 -19.37
C GLY A 227 6.06 -26.36 -19.33
N CYS A 228 5.69 -26.83 -18.14
CA CYS A 228 4.61 -27.77 -17.90
C CYS A 228 3.87 -27.39 -16.61
N ALA A 229 2.57 -27.17 -16.69
CA ALA A 229 1.75 -26.81 -15.53
C ALA A 229 1.40 -28.00 -14.64
N ASN A 230 1.53 -29.24 -15.14
CA ASN A 230 1.03 -30.43 -14.46
C ASN A 230 -0.43 -30.25 -13.96
N ALA A 231 -1.23 -29.65 -14.82
CA ALA A 231 -2.64 -29.38 -14.61
C ALA A 231 -3.47 -30.30 -15.50
N TYR A 232 -4.60 -30.76 -14.97
CA TYR A 232 -5.49 -31.71 -15.68
C TYR A 232 -4.80 -33.05 -16.04
N THR A 233 -3.95 -33.54 -15.14
CA THR A 233 -3.13 -34.76 -15.30
C THR A 233 -3.56 -35.91 -14.38
N GLY A 234 -4.68 -35.77 -13.66
CA GLY A 234 -5.27 -36.82 -12.84
C GLY A 234 -4.32 -37.35 -11.73
N PRO A 235 -4.48 -38.62 -11.31
CA PRO A 235 -3.64 -39.23 -10.28
C PRO A 235 -2.15 -39.25 -10.62
N GLN A 236 -1.79 -39.35 -11.90
CA GLN A 236 -0.39 -39.29 -12.34
C GLN A 236 0.24 -37.95 -11.96
N GLY A 237 -0.45 -36.83 -12.17
CA GLY A 237 0.08 -35.52 -11.82
C GLY A 237 0.39 -35.36 -10.33
N ILE A 238 -0.41 -35.98 -9.46
CA ILE A 238 -0.16 -35.99 -8.01
C ILE A 238 1.08 -36.83 -7.67
N ALA A 239 1.25 -37.98 -8.35
CA ALA A 239 2.45 -38.78 -8.22
C ALA A 239 3.70 -38.02 -8.70
N ASP A 240 3.60 -37.32 -9.84
CA ASP A 240 4.68 -36.48 -10.38
C ASP A 240 5.05 -35.35 -9.40
N ALA A 241 4.07 -34.68 -8.78
CA ALA A 241 4.32 -33.66 -7.78
C ALA A 241 5.04 -34.23 -6.54
N ARG A 242 4.64 -35.41 -6.08
CA ARG A 242 5.31 -36.12 -4.97
C ARG A 242 6.76 -36.47 -5.33
N GLU A 243 7.01 -36.92 -6.56
CA GLU A 243 8.37 -37.24 -7.01
C GLU A 243 9.24 -35.98 -7.11
N MET A 244 8.70 -34.87 -7.62
CA MET A 244 9.40 -33.58 -7.58
C MET A 244 9.77 -33.16 -6.16
N ALA A 245 8.86 -33.34 -5.21
CA ALA A 245 9.12 -33.10 -3.80
C ALA A 245 10.23 -34.02 -3.26
N ALA A 246 10.26 -35.29 -3.66
CA ALA A 246 11.31 -36.24 -3.28
C ALA A 246 12.69 -35.89 -3.87
N ILE A 247 12.74 -35.36 -5.09
CA ILE A 247 13.98 -34.85 -5.71
C ILE A 247 14.59 -33.76 -4.83
N LEU A 248 13.83 -32.72 -4.47
CA LEU A 248 14.34 -31.66 -3.60
C LEU A 248 14.56 -32.18 -2.16
N GLY A 249 13.69 -33.06 -1.66
CA GLY A 249 13.83 -33.70 -0.36
C GLY A 249 15.18 -34.41 -0.21
N THR A 250 15.60 -35.14 -1.25
CA THR A 250 16.92 -35.79 -1.30
C THR A 250 18.06 -34.77 -1.29
N ILE A 251 17.95 -33.69 -2.05
CA ILE A 251 18.96 -32.61 -2.10
C ILE A 251 19.11 -31.90 -0.75
N LEU A 252 18.01 -31.71 -0.02
CA LEU A 252 18.00 -31.01 1.27
C LEU A 252 18.14 -31.95 2.49
N GLY A 253 18.02 -33.26 2.30
CA GLY A 253 18.01 -34.23 3.40
C GLY A 253 16.74 -34.19 4.25
N CYS A 254 15.58 -33.97 3.62
CA CYS A 254 14.28 -33.89 4.29
C CYS A 254 13.21 -34.75 3.60
N GLN A 255 12.09 -34.95 4.30
CA GLN A 255 10.96 -35.72 3.76
C GLN A 255 10.18 -34.91 2.70
N PRO A 256 9.61 -35.56 1.67
CA PRO A 256 8.85 -34.89 0.61
C PRO A 256 7.68 -34.04 1.12
N GLU A 257 7.07 -34.42 2.24
CA GLU A 257 5.95 -33.69 2.86
C GLU A 257 6.37 -32.31 3.40
N LEU A 258 7.67 -32.05 3.56
CA LEU A 258 8.23 -30.77 3.96
C LEU A 258 8.64 -29.89 2.77
N VAL A 259 8.33 -30.31 1.54
CA VAL A 259 8.68 -29.56 0.32
C VAL A 259 7.42 -28.99 -0.34
N GLY A 260 7.49 -27.71 -0.72
CA GLY A 260 6.52 -27.09 -1.60
C GLY A 260 6.84 -27.38 -3.07
N VAL A 261 5.83 -27.71 -3.85
CA VAL A 261 5.94 -27.95 -5.30
C VAL A 261 5.06 -26.96 -6.05
N ALA A 262 5.63 -26.32 -7.06
CA ALA A 262 4.91 -25.42 -7.94
C ALA A 262 5.24 -25.70 -9.41
N SER A 263 4.26 -25.56 -10.28
CA SER A 263 4.44 -25.79 -11.73
C SER A 263 3.70 -24.74 -12.51
N THR A 264 4.24 -24.36 -13.66
CA THR A 264 3.61 -23.41 -14.58
C THR A 264 3.98 -23.73 -16.03
N GLY A 265 3.10 -23.37 -16.95
CA GLY A 265 3.27 -23.61 -18.38
C GLY A 265 2.04 -24.29 -18.96
N VAL A 266 2.26 -25.29 -19.80
CA VAL A 266 1.19 -25.90 -20.58
C VAL A 266 0.32 -26.84 -19.74
N ILE A 267 -1.01 -26.73 -19.88
CA ILE A 267 -2.03 -27.60 -19.27
C ILE A 267 -2.20 -28.88 -20.10
N GLY A 268 -2.56 -30.00 -19.46
CA GLY A 268 -2.88 -31.25 -20.15
C GLY A 268 -1.66 -32.03 -20.67
N ARG A 269 -0.47 -31.75 -20.13
CA ARG A 269 0.77 -32.49 -20.40
C ARG A 269 1.30 -33.13 -19.12
N TYR A 270 1.72 -34.38 -19.22
CA TYR A 270 2.40 -35.07 -18.12
C TYR A 270 3.80 -34.50 -17.90
N MET A 271 4.29 -34.59 -16.67
CA MET A 271 5.61 -34.08 -16.30
C MET A 271 6.71 -34.98 -16.89
N ASP A 272 7.75 -34.37 -17.46
CA ASP A 272 8.99 -35.09 -17.76
C ASP A 272 9.89 -35.07 -16.53
N LEU A 273 9.71 -36.07 -15.65
CA LEU A 273 10.46 -36.16 -14.39
C LEU A 273 11.97 -36.34 -14.61
N GLY A 274 12.39 -36.99 -15.70
CA GLY A 274 13.81 -37.15 -16.02
C GLY A 274 14.47 -35.81 -16.35
N LEU A 275 13.77 -34.96 -17.12
CA LEU A 275 14.21 -33.59 -17.37
C LEU A 275 14.26 -32.76 -16.08
N VAL A 276 13.21 -32.84 -15.25
CA VAL A 276 13.16 -32.10 -13.97
C VAL A 276 14.30 -32.53 -13.05
N GLU A 277 14.55 -33.83 -12.93
CA GLU A 277 15.64 -34.37 -12.09
C GLU A 277 17.02 -33.91 -12.60
N GLY A 278 17.25 -33.92 -13.92
CA GLY A 278 18.48 -33.43 -14.52
C GLY A 278 18.74 -31.96 -14.22
N LEU A 279 17.73 -31.10 -14.46
CA LEU A 279 17.81 -29.67 -14.18
C LEU A 279 17.95 -29.38 -12.67
N ALA A 280 17.27 -30.15 -11.82
CA ALA A 280 17.39 -30.04 -10.36
C ALA A 280 18.80 -30.39 -9.87
N LYS A 281 19.45 -31.42 -10.43
CA LYS A 281 20.85 -31.75 -10.11
C LYS A 281 21.80 -30.62 -10.49
N GLU A 282 21.61 -30.02 -11.67
CA GLU A 282 22.39 -28.85 -12.10
C GLU A 282 22.17 -27.63 -11.18
N ALA A 283 20.91 -27.35 -10.82
CA ALA A 283 20.55 -26.26 -9.92
C ALA A 283 21.14 -26.48 -8.51
N ALA A 284 21.06 -27.71 -7.99
CA ALA A 284 21.58 -28.07 -6.67
C ALA A 284 23.09 -27.77 -6.52
N ALA A 285 23.87 -27.99 -7.57
CA ALA A 285 25.30 -27.66 -7.60
C ALA A 285 25.59 -26.14 -7.49
N ARG A 286 24.59 -25.28 -7.70
CA ARG A 286 24.68 -23.81 -7.66
C ARG A 286 23.88 -23.19 -6.51
N LEU A 287 23.29 -24.00 -5.62
CA LEU A 287 22.43 -23.54 -4.54
C LEU A 287 23.21 -22.72 -3.50
N ARG A 288 22.90 -21.43 -3.40
CA ARG A 288 23.68 -20.45 -2.62
C ARG A 288 22.82 -19.27 -2.15
N SER A 289 23.36 -18.41 -1.29
CA SER A 289 22.66 -17.27 -0.69
C SER A 289 23.18 -15.90 -1.12
N ASP A 290 24.04 -15.83 -2.14
CA ASP A 290 24.50 -14.52 -2.62
C ASP A 290 23.45 -13.84 -3.51
N PRO A 291 23.53 -12.51 -3.71
CA PRO A 291 22.53 -11.74 -4.46
C PRO A 291 22.21 -12.25 -5.88
N SER A 292 23.15 -12.92 -6.55
CA SER A 292 22.94 -13.41 -7.92
C SER A 292 22.04 -14.65 -8.00
N ALA A 293 21.81 -15.34 -6.88
CA ALA A 293 21.01 -16.57 -6.83
C ALA A 293 19.49 -16.33 -6.95
N SER A 294 18.98 -15.20 -6.45
CA SER A 294 17.56 -14.84 -6.53
C SER A 294 17.11 -14.65 -8.00
N PRO A 295 17.81 -13.86 -8.83
CA PRO A 295 17.48 -13.72 -10.24
C PRO A 295 17.51 -15.04 -11.04
N GLU A 296 18.41 -15.97 -10.72
CA GLU A 296 18.45 -17.29 -11.37
C GLU A 296 17.18 -18.11 -11.11
N ALA A 297 16.75 -18.17 -9.85
CA ALA A 297 15.50 -18.84 -9.46
C ALA A 297 14.28 -18.17 -10.10
N ALA A 298 14.23 -16.83 -10.08
CA ALA A 298 13.16 -16.08 -10.72
C ALA A 298 13.10 -16.31 -12.24
N THR A 299 14.26 -16.36 -12.91
CA THR A 299 14.34 -16.64 -14.36
C THR A 299 13.84 -18.05 -14.69
N ALA A 300 14.20 -19.03 -13.86
CA ALA A 300 13.81 -20.43 -14.08
C ALA A 300 12.29 -20.64 -14.06
N ILE A 301 11.52 -19.83 -13.31
CA ILE A 301 10.05 -19.96 -13.21
C ILE A 301 9.27 -19.18 -14.28
N MET A 302 9.91 -18.25 -15.00
CA MET A 302 9.26 -17.43 -16.04
C MET A 302 8.67 -18.28 -17.18
N THR A 303 7.59 -17.82 -17.81
CA THR A 303 7.05 -18.41 -19.06
C THR A 303 7.04 -17.39 -20.19
N THR A 304 6.00 -16.59 -20.24
CA THR A 304 5.74 -15.51 -21.20
C THR A 304 6.17 -14.15 -20.63
N ASP A 305 6.58 -14.12 -19.36
CA ASP A 305 7.24 -13.00 -18.71
C ASP A 305 8.41 -12.48 -19.54
N THR A 306 8.53 -11.15 -19.67
CA THR A 306 9.68 -10.51 -20.34
C THR A 306 10.74 -10.04 -19.35
N ARG A 307 10.38 -9.96 -18.06
CA ARG A 307 11.28 -9.48 -16.99
C ARG A 307 11.17 -10.31 -15.71
N VAL A 308 12.30 -10.42 -15.02
CA VAL A 308 12.37 -10.94 -13.65
C VAL A 308 11.61 -10.01 -12.70
N LYS A 309 10.84 -10.60 -11.78
CA LYS A 309 10.05 -9.89 -10.78
C LYS A 309 10.49 -10.31 -9.38
N GLU A 310 11.28 -9.45 -8.75
CA GLU A 310 11.72 -9.63 -7.37
C GLU A 310 11.50 -8.35 -6.57
N ALA A 311 11.27 -8.46 -5.26
CA ALA A 311 11.20 -7.33 -4.35
C ALA A 311 11.75 -7.77 -2.99
N ALA A 312 12.53 -6.90 -2.34
CA ALA A 312 13.07 -7.16 -1.01
C ALA A 312 13.14 -5.86 -0.23
N VAL A 313 12.74 -5.92 1.04
CA VAL A 313 12.74 -4.78 1.95
C VAL A 313 13.28 -5.16 3.31
N LYS A 314 13.92 -4.20 3.96
CA LYS A 314 14.27 -4.24 5.38
C LYS A 314 13.41 -3.26 6.15
N PHE A 315 12.83 -3.70 7.24
CA PHE A 315 12.03 -2.87 8.13
C PHE A 315 12.21 -3.34 9.57
N ARG A 316 12.46 -2.41 10.51
CA ARG A 316 12.59 -2.73 11.94
C ARG A 316 13.60 -3.85 12.25
N GLY A 317 14.63 -3.99 11.42
CA GLY A 317 15.67 -5.00 11.56
C GLY A 317 15.42 -6.33 10.82
N PHE A 318 14.17 -6.68 10.49
CA PHE A 318 13.84 -7.89 9.74
C PHE A 318 13.74 -7.62 8.23
N CYS A 319 13.78 -8.69 7.44
CA CYS A 319 13.70 -8.68 5.99
C CYS A 319 12.43 -9.39 5.51
N VAL A 320 11.77 -8.84 4.49
CA VAL A 320 10.74 -9.53 3.71
C VAL A 320 11.14 -9.44 2.25
N ALA A 321 11.10 -10.56 1.54
CA ALA A 321 11.43 -10.60 0.13
C ALA A 321 10.56 -11.59 -0.62
N GLY A 322 10.46 -11.42 -1.93
CA GLY A 322 9.69 -12.30 -2.77
C GLY A 322 10.12 -12.28 -4.22
N ILE A 323 9.89 -13.40 -4.90
CA ILE A 323 9.91 -13.50 -6.36
C ILE A 323 8.53 -13.95 -6.84
N CYS A 324 8.13 -13.51 -8.03
CA CYS A 324 6.93 -14.01 -8.67
C CYS A 324 7.11 -14.19 -10.18
N LYS A 325 6.16 -14.88 -10.79
CA LYS A 325 6.00 -14.96 -12.25
C LYS A 325 4.53 -14.87 -12.62
N GLY A 326 4.27 -14.40 -13.83
CA GLY A 326 2.94 -14.13 -14.36
C GLY A 326 2.98 -12.93 -15.30
N ALA A 327 2.50 -13.14 -16.52
CA ALA A 327 2.32 -12.11 -17.54
C ALA A 327 0.99 -12.26 -18.29
N GLY A 328 0.45 -13.47 -18.42
CA GLY A 328 -0.88 -13.74 -18.94
C GLY A 328 -1.53 -14.91 -18.21
N MET A 329 -2.82 -15.11 -18.50
CA MET A 329 -3.79 -15.79 -17.65
C MET A 329 -3.69 -15.21 -16.25
N ILE A 330 -4.17 -13.98 -16.03
CA ILE A 330 -4.13 -13.27 -14.74
C ILE A 330 -5.47 -12.61 -14.41
N GLU A 331 -6.26 -13.25 -13.54
CA GLU A 331 -7.39 -12.66 -12.80
C GLU A 331 -7.58 -13.42 -11.48
N PRO A 332 -6.82 -13.05 -10.45
CA PRO A 332 -6.77 -13.80 -9.21
C PRO A 332 -8.08 -13.72 -8.42
N HIS A 333 -8.69 -14.88 -8.15
CA HIS A 333 -9.68 -15.04 -7.08
C HIS A 333 -9.17 -15.94 -5.94
N MET A 334 -7.84 -16.08 -5.87
CA MET A 334 -7.02 -16.21 -4.64
C MET A 334 -5.50 -16.22 -4.95
N ALA A 335 -5.08 -16.33 -6.21
CA ALA A 335 -3.89 -15.73 -6.83
C ALA A 335 -4.01 -15.97 -8.36
N THR A 336 -3.22 -15.31 -9.22
CA THR A 336 -3.01 -15.69 -10.64
C THR A 336 -1.58 -15.49 -11.09
N MET A 337 -0.73 -16.45 -10.71
CA MET A 337 0.74 -16.36 -10.71
C MET A 337 1.36 -17.54 -9.94
N LEU A 338 2.70 -17.61 -9.92
CA LEU A 338 3.43 -18.24 -8.81
C LEU A 338 4.14 -17.14 -8.00
N GLY A 339 4.05 -17.19 -6.68
CA GLY A 339 4.67 -16.24 -5.77
C GLY A 339 5.36 -16.95 -4.62
N PHE A 340 6.65 -16.68 -4.41
CA PHE A 340 7.45 -17.27 -3.34
C PHE A 340 8.03 -16.17 -2.47
N LEU A 341 7.51 -16.07 -1.25
CA LEU A 341 7.84 -15.04 -0.27
C LEU A 341 8.65 -15.64 0.87
N PHE A 342 9.54 -14.85 1.43
CA PHE A 342 10.43 -15.26 2.51
C PHE A 342 10.63 -14.13 3.50
N THR A 343 10.77 -14.49 4.77
CA THR A 343 11.10 -13.52 5.82
C THR A 343 11.96 -14.17 6.91
N ASP A 344 12.75 -13.36 7.59
CA ASP A 344 13.41 -13.74 8.84
C ASP A 344 12.66 -13.25 10.08
N ALA A 345 11.51 -12.58 9.90
CA ALA A 345 10.64 -12.14 10.98
C ALA A 345 10.07 -13.32 11.79
N ALA A 346 10.18 -13.27 13.12
CA ALA A 346 9.61 -14.26 14.04
C ALA A 346 8.11 -14.00 14.23
N VAL A 347 7.30 -14.76 13.48
CA VAL A 347 5.85 -14.64 13.40
C VAL A 347 5.24 -16.02 13.66
N SER A 348 4.16 -16.10 14.45
CA SER A 348 3.45 -17.37 14.66
C SER A 348 2.80 -17.86 13.35
N ARG A 349 2.47 -19.15 13.28
CA ARG A 349 1.84 -19.73 12.08
C ARG A 349 0.52 -19.03 11.73
N GLU A 350 -0.30 -18.75 12.73
CA GLU A 350 -1.61 -18.10 12.57
C GLU A 350 -1.44 -16.68 12.04
N ASN A 351 -0.54 -15.91 12.66
CA ASN A 351 -0.24 -14.56 12.24
C ASN A 351 0.38 -14.50 10.83
N LEU A 352 1.18 -15.50 10.46
CA LEU A 352 1.79 -15.61 9.13
C LEU A 352 0.74 -15.88 8.06
N ASP A 353 -0.21 -16.80 8.32
CA ASP A 353 -1.32 -17.10 7.41
C ASP A 353 -2.28 -15.91 7.27
N GLU A 354 -2.67 -15.29 8.38
CA GLU A 354 -3.54 -14.10 8.37
C GLU A 354 -2.89 -12.94 7.60
N ALA A 355 -1.61 -12.67 7.86
CA ALA A 355 -0.89 -11.59 7.19
C ALA A 355 -0.75 -11.83 5.70
N LEU A 356 -0.46 -13.09 5.32
CA LEU A 356 -0.38 -13.48 3.92
C LEU A 356 -1.72 -13.27 3.21
N ARG A 357 -2.83 -13.71 3.81
CA ARG A 357 -4.17 -13.53 3.22
C ARG A 357 -4.50 -12.06 3.01
N GLU A 358 -4.26 -11.22 4.02
CA GLU A 358 -4.50 -9.79 3.94
C GLU A 358 -3.67 -9.11 2.84
N ALA A 359 -2.37 -9.43 2.78
CA ALA A 359 -1.47 -8.89 1.77
C ALA A 359 -1.86 -9.33 0.35
N VAL A 360 -2.18 -10.62 0.17
CA VAL A 360 -2.63 -11.19 -1.11
C VAL A 360 -3.95 -10.53 -1.54
N ASP A 361 -4.88 -10.30 -0.60
CA ASP A 361 -6.15 -9.63 -0.84
C ASP A 361 -6.01 -8.17 -1.27
N GLY A 362 -5.00 -7.47 -0.76
CA GLY A 362 -4.70 -6.08 -1.09
C GLY A 362 -3.85 -5.88 -2.35
N SER A 363 -3.18 -6.94 -2.83
CA SER A 363 -2.26 -6.87 -3.97
C SER A 363 -2.62 -7.82 -5.11
N PHE A 364 -2.30 -9.11 -5.00
CA PHE A 364 -2.41 -10.08 -6.08
C PHE A 364 -3.88 -10.30 -6.44
N ASN A 365 -4.79 -10.41 -5.47
CA ASN A 365 -6.24 -10.50 -5.72
C ASN A 365 -6.86 -9.27 -6.41
N MET A 366 -6.10 -8.17 -6.45
CA MET A 366 -6.48 -6.92 -7.10
C MET A 366 -5.75 -6.68 -8.44
N LEU A 367 -4.92 -7.62 -8.89
CA LEU A 367 -4.25 -7.59 -10.19
C LEU A 367 -5.16 -8.19 -11.27
N THR A 368 -5.13 -7.66 -12.49
CA THR A 368 -5.78 -8.27 -13.67
C THR A 368 -5.02 -7.94 -14.95
N VAL A 369 -4.79 -8.95 -15.79
CA VAL A 369 -4.31 -8.78 -17.17
C VAL A 369 -5.46 -9.05 -18.14
N ASP A 370 -6.07 -10.23 -18.07
CA ASP A 370 -7.01 -10.72 -19.10
C ASP A 370 -8.36 -11.20 -18.56
N GLY A 371 -8.52 -11.36 -17.25
CA GLY A 371 -9.78 -11.85 -16.68
C GLY A 371 -9.81 -13.36 -16.42
N ASP A 372 -8.73 -14.09 -16.70
CA ASP A 372 -8.67 -15.55 -16.60
C ASP A 372 -7.91 -16.04 -15.35
N THR A 373 -8.62 -16.67 -14.42
CA THR A 373 -8.03 -17.30 -13.21
C THR A 373 -7.37 -18.64 -13.55
N SER A 374 -6.07 -18.77 -13.31
CA SER A 374 -5.31 -19.98 -13.65
C SER A 374 -5.62 -21.17 -12.74
N THR A 375 -5.21 -22.35 -13.21
CA THR A 375 -5.34 -23.63 -12.50
C THR A 375 -4.21 -23.88 -11.49
N ASN A 376 -3.15 -23.06 -11.53
CA ASN A 376 -1.89 -23.30 -10.83
C ASN A 376 -1.56 -22.31 -9.71
N ASP A 377 -2.45 -21.36 -9.45
CA ASP A 377 -2.05 -20.19 -8.68
C ASP A 377 -1.75 -20.50 -7.23
N MET A 378 -0.64 -19.91 -6.78
CA MET A 378 -0.09 -20.20 -5.47
C MET A 378 0.88 -19.12 -5.01
N VAL A 379 0.61 -18.54 -3.84
CA VAL A 379 1.59 -17.77 -3.06
C VAL A 379 1.98 -18.59 -1.84
N ILE A 380 3.26 -18.86 -1.65
CA ILE A 380 3.80 -19.46 -0.42
C ILE A 380 4.67 -18.42 0.29
N ILE A 381 4.56 -18.34 1.61
CA ILE A 381 5.53 -17.64 2.45
C ILE A 381 6.22 -18.61 3.42
N ILE A 382 7.54 -18.48 3.57
CA ILE A 382 8.31 -19.21 4.60
C ILE A 382 9.03 -18.20 5.51
N SER A 383 8.78 -18.30 6.82
CA SER A 383 9.48 -17.52 7.86
C SER A 383 10.56 -18.36 8.55
N THR A 384 11.80 -17.87 8.55
CA THR A 384 12.91 -18.51 9.30
C THR A 384 12.89 -18.23 10.80
N GLY A 385 12.05 -17.28 11.25
CA GLY A 385 11.79 -17.04 12.66
C GLY A 385 12.92 -16.42 13.49
N LYS A 386 13.87 -15.71 12.87
CA LYS A 386 15.12 -15.26 13.52
C LYS A 386 15.03 -13.89 14.19
N VAL A 387 14.20 -12.98 13.68
CA VAL A 387 14.15 -11.57 14.10
C VAL A 387 12.78 -11.27 14.70
N PRO A 388 12.67 -11.02 16.02
CA PRO A 388 11.40 -10.61 16.63
C PRO A 388 10.82 -9.36 15.97
N CYS A 389 9.51 -9.35 15.72
CA CYS A 389 8.83 -8.20 15.12
C CYS A 389 7.42 -8.01 15.72
N GLN A 390 6.84 -6.83 15.50
CA GLN A 390 5.43 -6.60 15.75
C GLN A 390 4.61 -7.07 14.53
N ARG A 391 3.39 -7.59 14.78
CA ARG A 391 2.48 -8.05 13.72
C ARG A 391 2.13 -6.96 12.70
N GLY A 392 1.95 -5.72 13.18
CA GLY A 392 1.66 -4.57 12.33
C GLY A 392 2.84 -4.18 11.43
N ASP A 393 4.06 -4.16 11.99
CA ASP A 393 5.27 -3.88 11.19
C ASP A 393 5.47 -4.95 10.11
N PHE A 394 5.23 -6.23 10.45
CA PHE A 394 5.31 -7.33 9.48
C PHE A 394 4.27 -7.20 8.37
N GLN A 395 3.02 -6.83 8.70
CA GLN A 395 1.98 -6.58 7.69
C GLN A 395 2.42 -5.50 6.70
N GLU A 396 2.91 -4.37 7.21
CA GLU A 396 3.30 -3.22 6.39
C GLU A 396 4.41 -3.59 5.40
N ALA A 397 5.44 -4.32 5.86
CA ALA A 397 6.52 -4.79 5.01
C ALA A 397 6.04 -5.83 3.97
N LEU A 398 5.14 -6.73 4.37
CA LEU A 398 4.58 -7.74 3.49
C LEU A 398 3.68 -7.13 2.41
N ASP A 399 2.80 -6.21 2.78
CA ASP A 399 1.94 -5.45 1.87
C ASP A 399 2.77 -4.69 0.83
N HIS A 400 3.87 -4.09 1.26
CA HIS A 400 4.79 -3.38 0.39
C HIS A 400 5.39 -4.31 -0.67
N VAL A 401 5.96 -5.46 -0.26
CA VAL A 401 6.56 -6.45 -1.15
C VAL A 401 5.52 -7.01 -2.11
N CYS A 402 4.36 -7.42 -1.60
CA CYS A 402 3.28 -8.00 -2.40
C CYS A 402 2.70 -6.98 -3.40
N THR A 403 2.56 -5.71 -3.02
CA THR A 403 2.13 -4.61 -3.90
C THR A 403 3.17 -4.32 -4.98
N ALA A 404 4.46 -4.27 -4.63
CA ALA A 404 5.53 -4.05 -5.58
C ALA A 404 5.58 -5.15 -6.64
N LEU A 405 5.42 -6.42 -6.24
CA LEU A 405 5.35 -7.56 -7.14
C LEU A 405 4.09 -7.51 -8.03
N ALA A 406 2.92 -7.13 -7.49
CA ALA A 406 1.70 -6.97 -8.28
C ALA A 406 1.86 -5.90 -9.38
N ARG A 407 2.45 -4.75 -9.06
CA ARG A 407 2.76 -3.69 -10.05
C ARG A 407 3.72 -4.18 -11.14
N LYS A 408 4.78 -4.92 -10.76
CA LYS A 408 5.72 -5.51 -11.73
C LYS A 408 5.04 -6.51 -12.66
N MET A 409 4.06 -7.27 -12.19
CA MET A 409 3.26 -8.15 -13.05
C MET A 409 2.32 -7.37 -13.97
N ALA A 410 1.64 -6.34 -13.46
CA ALA A 410 0.78 -5.49 -14.29
C ALA A 410 1.57 -4.86 -15.45
N ARG A 411 2.78 -4.35 -15.17
CA ARG A 411 3.66 -3.76 -16.19
C ARG A 411 4.21 -4.77 -17.20
N ASP A 412 4.35 -6.03 -16.81
CA ASP A 412 4.85 -7.12 -17.66
C ASP A 412 3.72 -7.97 -18.24
N GLY A 413 2.49 -7.43 -18.30
CA GLY A 413 1.36 -8.11 -18.93
C GLY A 413 1.66 -8.47 -20.39
N GLU A 414 1.14 -9.59 -20.88
CA GLU A 414 1.40 -10.06 -22.25
C GLU A 414 1.00 -9.01 -23.30
N GLY A 415 1.99 -8.50 -24.03
CA GLY A 415 1.80 -7.44 -25.02
C GLY A 415 1.43 -6.08 -24.44
N ALA A 416 1.54 -5.88 -23.12
CA ALA A 416 1.23 -4.61 -22.49
C ALA A 416 2.21 -3.52 -22.92
N SER A 417 1.69 -2.34 -23.26
CA SER A 417 2.49 -1.13 -23.50
C SER A 417 2.39 -0.14 -22.34
N LYS A 418 1.34 -0.24 -21.53
CA LYS A 418 1.05 0.65 -20.41
C LYS A 418 0.52 -0.13 -19.21
N ALA A 419 0.88 0.31 -18.01
CA ALA A 419 0.30 -0.15 -16.76
C ALA A 419 -0.68 0.89 -16.21
N MET A 420 -1.68 0.40 -15.48
CA MET A 420 -2.61 1.25 -14.74
C MET A 420 -2.78 0.80 -13.29
N GLU A 421 -2.95 1.79 -12.40
CA GLU A 421 -3.43 1.59 -11.04
C GLU A 421 -4.80 2.28 -10.90
N VAL A 422 -5.84 1.52 -10.55
CA VAL A 422 -7.17 2.06 -10.28
C VAL A 422 -7.34 2.20 -8.79
N ILE A 423 -7.47 3.42 -8.29
CA ILE A 423 -7.68 3.72 -6.87
C ILE A 423 -9.12 4.16 -6.68
N VAL A 424 -9.88 3.39 -5.90
CA VAL A 424 -11.24 3.75 -5.49
C VAL A 424 -11.20 4.24 -4.05
N GLU A 425 -11.73 5.42 -3.79
CA GLU A 425 -11.79 6.06 -2.48
C GLU A 425 -13.23 6.43 -2.13
N GLY A 426 -13.50 6.58 -0.84
CA GLY A 426 -14.78 7.06 -0.36
C GLY A 426 -15.94 6.08 -0.58
N ALA A 427 -15.67 4.78 -0.56
CA ALA A 427 -16.71 3.75 -0.59
C ALA A 427 -17.27 3.50 0.82
N LYS A 428 -18.52 3.01 0.90
CA LYS A 428 -19.15 2.58 2.17
C LYS A 428 -18.46 1.37 2.79
N SER A 429 -17.94 0.48 1.95
CA SER A 429 -17.27 -0.74 2.37
C SER A 429 -16.03 -1.01 1.52
N ILE A 430 -15.06 -1.73 2.09
CA ILE A 430 -13.89 -2.20 1.34
C ILE A 430 -14.31 -3.14 0.19
N GLY A 431 -15.41 -3.88 0.36
CA GLY A 431 -15.97 -4.74 -0.68
C GLY A 431 -16.42 -3.95 -1.91
N ASP A 432 -17.17 -2.86 -1.69
CA ASP A 432 -17.61 -1.97 -2.78
C ASP A 432 -16.41 -1.33 -3.48
N ALA A 433 -15.41 -0.86 -2.72
CA ALA A 433 -14.20 -0.29 -3.30
C ALA A 433 -13.44 -1.30 -4.18
N ARG A 434 -13.28 -2.54 -3.70
CA ARG A 434 -12.62 -3.63 -4.45
C ARG A 434 -13.39 -3.99 -5.72
N LEU A 435 -14.71 -4.12 -5.64
CA LEU A 435 -15.57 -4.41 -6.79
C LEU A 435 -15.42 -3.35 -7.88
N ALA A 436 -15.54 -2.07 -7.52
CA ALA A 436 -15.40 -0.97 -8.46
C ALA A 436 -13.98 -0.90 -9.07
N ALA A 437 -12.93 -1.00 -8.24
CA ALA A 437 -11.54 -0.91 -8.70
C ALA A 437 -11.22 -2.03 -9.71
N LYS A 438 -11.59 -3.26 -9.37
CA LYS A 438 -11.34 -4.44 -10.21
C LYS A 438 -12.17 -4.41 -11.50
N ALA A 439 -13.42 -3.98 -11.45
CA ALA A 439 -14.27 -3.86 -12.65
C ALA A 439 -13.71 -2.86 -13.67
N VAL A 440 -13.19 -1.71 -13.21
CA VAL A 440 -12.52 -0.73 -14.08
C VAL A 440 -11.24 -1.31 -14.67
N ALA A 441 -10.39 -1.92 -13.83
CA ALA A 441 -9.13 -2.50 -14.29
C ALA A 441 -9.31 -3.66 -15.30
N ARG A 442 -10.39 -4.44 -15.14
CA ARG A 442 -10.73 -5.58 -16.01
C ARG A 442 -11.38 -5.17 -17.34
N SER A 443 -11.98 -3.99 -17.42
CA SER A 443 -12.81 -3.60 -18.55
C SER A 443 -12.02 -3.55 -19.86
N SER A 444 -12.35 -4.41 -20.83
CA SER A 444 -11.71 -4.38 -22.16
C SER A 444 -11.84 -3.02 -22.86
N LEU A 445 -12.92 -2.29 -22.61
CA LEU A 445 -13.11 -0.93 -23.13
C LEU A 445 -12.16 0.08 -22.46
N VAL A 446 -11.96 0.00 -21.15
CA VAL A 446 -10.97 0.86 -20.46
C VAL A 446 -9.57 0.50 -20.92
N LYS A 447 -9.23 -0.79 -20.96
CA LYS A 447 -7.92 -1.28 -21.40
C LYS A 447 -7.57 -0.88 -22.84
N THR A 448 -8.54 -0.90 -23.76
CA THR A 448 -8.33 -0.42 -25.15
C THR A 448 -8.27 1.11 -25.26
N ALA A 449 -8.99 1.84 -24.41
CA ALA A 449 -8.86 3.31 -24.34
C ALA A 449 -7.47 3.71 -23.82
N LEU A 450 -6.93 2.96 -22.85
CA LEU A 450 -5.57 3.12 -22.35
C LEU A 450 -4.52 2.93 -23.46
N TYR A 451 -4.64 1.84 -24.23
CA TYR A 451 -3.78 1.59 -25.39
C TYR A 451 -3.86 2.71 -26.44
N GLY A 452 -5.09 3.13 -26.77
CA GLY A 452 -5.35 4.18 -27.76
C GLY A 452 -5.06 5.60 -27.28
N GLN A 453 -4.59 5.77 -26.03
CA GLN A 453 -4.37 7.07 -25.39
C GLN A 453 -5.62 7.97 -25.41
N ASP A 454 -6.80 7.37 -25.34
CA ASP A 454 -8.10 8.05 -25.35
C ASP A 454 -8.59 8.28 -23.92
N PRO A 455 -8.69 9.53 -23.42
CA PRO A 455 -9.10 9.81 -22.05
C PRO A 455 -10.62 9.59 -21.83
N ASN A 456 -11.06 8.36 -22.05
CA ASN A 456 -12.45 7.98 -22.14
C ASN A 456 -13.07 7.73 -20.76
N TRP A 457 -13.33 8.81 -20.03
CA TRP A 457 -13.95 8.77 -18.70
C TRP A 457 -15.29 8.02 -18.70
N GLY A 458 -16.06 8.08 -19.79
CA GLY A 458 -17.35 7.40 -19.89
C GLY A 458 -17.23 5.89 -19.76
N ARG A 459 -16.18 5.28 -20.34
CA ARG A 459 -15.89 3.83 -20.18
C ARG A 459 -15.55 3.46 -18.74
N ILE A 460 -14.88 4.35 -18.00
CA ILE A 460 -14.50 4.12 -16.60
C ILE A 460 -15.73 4.20 -15.69
N VAL A 461 -16.56 5.24 -15.84
CA VAL A 461 -17.80 5.38 -15.06
C VAL A 461 -18.77 4.24 -15.39
N CYS A 462 -18.86 3.83 -16.66
CA CYS A 462 -19.63 2.64 -17.07
C CYS A 462 -19.12 1.38 -16.36
N ALA A 463 -17.81 1.17 -16.31
CA ALA A 463 -17.22 0.01 -15.63
C ALA A 463 -17.45 0.00 -14.12
N ALA A 464 -17.34 1.16 -13.46
CA ALA A 464 -17.74 1.29 -12.08
C ALA A 464 -19.24 1.00 -11.90
N GLY A 465 -20.09 1.46 -12.81
CA GLY A 465 -21.54 1.29 -12.77
C GLY A 465 -22.02 -0.16 -12.87
N TYR A 466 -21.36 -1.02 -13.65
CA TYR A 466 -21.71 -2.45 -13.72
C TYR A 466 -20.98 -3.32 -12.68
N SER A 467 -20.13 -2.74 -11.83
CA SER A 467 -19.24 -3.49 -10.93
C SER A 467 -19.94 -4.30 -9.84
N GLY A 468 -21.20 -3.98 -9.54
CA GLY A 468 -21.92 -4.50 -8.38
C GLY A 468 -21.63 -3.75 -7.07
N ALA A 469 -20.71 -2.78 -7.07
CA ALA A 469 -20.49 -1.86 -5.96
C ALA A 469 -21.69 -0.93 -5.76
N LYS A 470 -21.98 -0.58 -4.50
CA LYS A 470 -23.04 0.37 -4.15
C LYS A 470 -22.48 1.78 -3.94
N PHE A 471 -22.80 2.69 -4.84
CA PHE A 471 -22.47 4.11 -4.73
C PHE A 471 -23.47 4.98 -5.49
N ASP A 472 -23.48 6.27 -5.19
CA ASP A 472 -24.25 7.29 -5.92
C ASP A 472 -23.45 7.79 -7.14
N PRO A 473 -23.91 7.55 -8.39
CA PRO A 473 -23.23 8.04 -9.59
C PRO A 473 -23.08 9.57 -9.63
N ASP A 474 -24.00 10.30 -8.99
CA ASP A 474 -24.00 11.78 -8.99
C ASP A 474 -22.95 12.36 -8.04
N LYS A 475 -22.25 11.53 -7.26
CA LYS A 475 -21.15 11.96 -6.37
C LYS A 475 -19.77 11.55 -6.87
N VAL A 476 -19.69 10.93 -8.04
CA VAL A 476 -18.44 10.39 -8.55
C VAL A 476 -17.51 11.51 -9.00
N THR A 477 -16.29 11.52 -8.46
CA THR A 477 -15.17 12.33 -8.98
C THR A 477 -14.13 11.39 -9.60
N LEU A 478 -13.74 11.65 -10.85
CA LEU A 478 -12.76 10.88 -11.60
C LEU A 478 -11.55 11.74 -11.96
N ILE A 479 -10.37 11.25 -11.59
CA ILE A 479 -9.09 11.94 -11.76
C ILE A 479 -8.10 11.01 -12.45
N PHE A 480 -7.42 11.50 -13.49
CA PHE A 480 -6.22 10.88 -14.02
C PHE A 480 -4.99 11.50 -13.40
N GLN A 481 -4.00 10.67 -13.06
CA GLN A 481 -2.71 11.12 -12.57
C GLN A 481 -1.60 10.35 -13.28
N ALA A 482 -0.56 11.05 -13.73
CA ALA A 482 0.65 10.45 -14.28
C ALA A 482 1.79 11.47 -14.15
N GLU A 483 3.02 11.01 -13.89
CA GLU A 483 4.22 11.87 -13.86
C GLU A 483 4.07 13.12 -12.96
N GLY A 484 3.40 12.98 -11.80
CA GLY A 484 3.16 14.07 -10.86
C GLY A 484 2.12 15.12 -11.29
N ARG A 485 1.49 14.94 -12.45
CA ARG A 485 0.39 15.77 -12.96
C ARG A 485 -0.95 15.08 -12.68
N SER A 486 -2.02 15.88 -12.54
CA SER A 486 -3.38 15.37 -12.37
C SER A 486 -4.42 16.18 -13.12
N VAL A 487 -5.44 15.51 -13.64
CA VAL A 487 -6.57 16.13 -14.34
C VAL A 487 -7.86 15.51 -13.84
N THR A 488 -8.80 16.33 -13.36
CA THR A 488 -10.16 15.91 -13.01
C THR A 488 -11.04 15.94 -14.25
N LEU A 489 -11.62 14.80 -14.63
CA LEU A 489 -12.50 14.68 -15.81
C LEU A 489 -13.99 14.76 -15.44
N VAL A 490 -14.32 14.24 -14.26
CA VAL A 490 -15.66 14.28 -13.67
C VAL A 490 -15.49 14.73 -12.23
N ASP A 491 -16.34 15.65 -11.77
CA ASP A 491 -16.35 16.10 -10.38
C ASP A 491 -17.78 16.10 -9.87
N GLU A 492 -18.05 15.29 -8.84
CA GLU A 492 -19.40 15.08 -8.29
C GLU A 492 -20.46 14.92 -9.39
N GLY A 493 -20.24 13.94 -10.28
CA GLY A 493 -21.14 13.64 -11.40
C GLY A 493 -21.12 14.64 -12.56
N LYS A 494 -20.43 15.78 -12.44
CA LYS A 494 -20.37 16.82 -13.47
C LYS A 494 -19.12 16.71 -14.34
N ILE A 495 -19.33 16.71 -15.65
CA ILE A 495 -18.25 16.67 -16.65
C ILE A 495 -17.47 17.99 -16.61
N GLN A 496 -16.15 17.91 -16.56
CA GLN A 496 -15.27 19.09 -16.62
C GLN A 496 -14.99 19.47 -18.08
N GLU A 497 -15.20 20.73 -18.43
CA GLU A 497 -14.95 21.26 -19.78
C GLU A 497 -13.49 21.73 -19.94
N GLY A 498 -12.95 21.66 -21.17
CA GLY A 498 -11.62 22.19 -21.49
C GLY A 498 -10.42 21.38 -20.96
N VAL A 499 -10.66 20.21 -20.35
CA VAL A 499 -9.60 19.38 -19.74
C VAL A 499 -9.13 18.20 -20.61
N LEU A 500 -9.79 17.94 -21.74
CA LEU A 500 -9.53 16.74 -22.55
C LEU A 500 -8.11 16.68 -23.14
N ASP A 501 -7.55 17.80 -23.59
CA ASP A 501 -6.18 17.83 -24.12
C ASP A 501 -5.15 17.52 -23.04
N GLN A 502 -5.37 18.01 -21.81
CA GLN A 502 -4.52 17.71 -20.66
C GLN A 502 -4.62 16.24 -20.28
N ALA A 503 -5.85 15.69 -20.24
CA ALA A 503 -6.07 14.28 -19.96
C ALA A 503 -5.42 13.39 -21.04
N LYS A 504 -5.54 13.75 -22.32
CA LYS A 504 -4.90 13.04 -23.43
C LYS A 504 -3.37 13.05 -23.31
N ALA A 505 -2.79 14.15 -22.86
CA ALA A 505 -1.35 14.22 -22.59
C ALA A 505 -0.93 13.27 -21.45
N LEU A 506 -1.74 13.11 -20.39
CA LEU A 506 -1.49 12.12 -19.34
C LEU A 506 -1.61 10.68 -19.84
N MET A 507 -2.58 10.42 -20.73
CA MET A 507 -2.75 9.10 -21.34
C MET A 507 -1.54 8.66 -22.17
N GLY A 508 -0.62 9.57 -22.51
CA GLY A 508 0.65 9.28 -23.17
C GLY A 508 1.67 8.54 -22.30
N SER A 509 1.57 8.61 -20.96
CA SER A 509 2.53 8.03 -20.01
C SER A 509 2.49 6.49 -19.97
N GLU A 510 3.61 5.84 -19.61
CA GLU A 510 3.70 4.38 -19.46
C GLU A 510 2.90 3.86 -18.26
N GLU A 511 2.75 4.68 -17.21
CA GLU A 511 2.04 4.34 -15.98
C GLU A 511 1.00 5.42 -15.67
N ILE A 512 -0.26 5.00 -15.49
CA ILE A 512 -1.39 5.90 -15.30
C ILE A 512 -2.18 5.48 -14.06
N ILE A 513 -2.47 6.44 -13.19
CA ILE A 513 -3.35 6.25 -12.03
C ILE A 513 -4.74 6.78 -12.40
N ILE A 514 -5.73 5.91 -12.29
CA ILE A 514 -7.15 6.23 -12.43
C ILE A 514 -7.74 6.29 -11.03
N ARG A 515 -8.02 7.48 -10.53
CA ARG A 515 -8.58 7.68 -9.19
C ARG A 515 -10.07 8.00 -9.27
N LEU A 516 -10.88 7.18 -8.61
CA LEU A 516 -12.34 7.29 -8.55
C LEU A 516 -12.76 7.52 -7.09
N ARG A 517 -13.38 8.66 -6.80
CA ARG A 517 -13.96 8.95 -5.49
C ARG A 517 -15.46 8.74 -5.56
N LEU A 518 -16.01 7.89 -4.69
CA LEU A 518 -17.43 7.55 -4.68
C LEU A 518 -18.27 8.45 -3.74
N GLY A 519 -17.63 9.19 -2.83
CA GLY A 519 -18.29 10.21 -1.99
C GLY A 519 -19.26 9.68 -0.94
N ASP A 520 -19.16 8.40 -0.58
CA ASP A 520 -20.18 7.67 0.17
C ASP A 520 -19.65 6.96 1.44
N GLY A 521 -18.37 7.13 1.79
CA GLY A 521 -17.75 6.55 3.01
C GLY A 521 -16.26 6.86 3.13
N GLU A 522 -15.51 6.01 3.84
CA GLU A 522 -14.06 6.17 4.08
C GLU A 522 -13.21 5.01 3.52
N ALA A 523 -13.85 3.94 3.03
CA ALA A 523 -13.11 2.77 2.55
C ALA A 523 -12.45 3.03 1.19
N SER A 524 -11.27 2.44 1.00
CA SER A 524 -10.48 2.57 -0.22
C SER A 524 -9.88 1.23 -0.64
N ALA A 525 -9.80 1.00 -1.96
CA ALA A 525 -9.10 -0.14 -2.53
C ALA A 525 -8.32 0.28 -3.77
N ARG A 526 -7.32 -0.51 -4.14
CA ARG A 526 -6.54 -0.33 -5.36
C ARG A 526 -6.58 -1.60 -6.20
N ALA A 527 -6.64 -1.46 -7.51
CA ALA A 527 -6.47 -2.53 -8.48
C ALA A 527 -5.33 -2.21 -9.44
N PHE A 528 -4.70 -3.26 -9.98
CA PHE A 528 -3.58 -3.15 -10.90
C PHE A 528 -3.96 -3.83 -12.22
N GLY A 529 -3.58 -3.23 -13.33
CA GLY A 529 -3.72 -3.88 -14.63
C GLY A 529 -2.90 -3.21 -15.70
N CYS A 530 -3.15 -3.61 -16.95
CA CYS A 530 -2.47 -3.07 -18.12
C CYS A 530 -3.47 -2.72 -19.22
N ASP A 531 -2.99 -2.15 -20.31
CA ASP A 531 -3.77 -1.98 -21.51
C ASP A 531 -4.09 -3.32 -22.22
N LEU A 532 -4.91 -3.26 -23.28
CA LEU A 532 -5.22 -4.39 -24.17
C LEU A 532 -4.77 -4.03 -25.58
N THR A 533 -3.76 -4.74 -26.08
CA THR A 533 -3.07 -4.43 -27.34
C THR A 533 -3.31 -5.51 -28.40
N HIS A 534 -2.89 -5.25 -29.64
CA HIS A 534 -2.85 -6.27 -30.68
C HIS A 534 -1.85 -7.39 -30.36
N GLU A 535 -0.75 -7.07 -29.67
CA GLU A 535 0.30 -8.04 -29.33
C GLU A 535 -0.21 -9.11 -28.37
N TYR A 536 -1.08 -8.75 -27.41
CA TYR A 536 -1.77 -9.73 -26.55
C TYR A 536 -2.51 -10.80 -27.39
N VAL A 537 -3.23 -10.36 -28.42
CA VAL A 537 -3.96 -11.26 -29.33
C VAL A 537 -2.98 -12.11 -30.15
N ASP A 538 -1.91 -11.51 -30.66
CA ASP A 538 -0.90 -12.23 -31.45
C ASP A 538 -0.17 -13.31 -30.65
N ILE A 539 0.18 -13.05 -29.39
CA ILE A 539 0.82 -14.00 -28.47
C ILE A 539 -0.13 -15.17 -28.23
N ASN A 540 -1.36 -14.89 -27.78
CA ASN A 540 -2.29 -15.91 -27.30
C ASN A 540 -2.99 -16.67 -28.44
N ALA A 541 -3.12 -16.10 -29.64
CA ALA A 541 -3.65 -16.83 -30.79
C ALA A 541 -2.65 -17.84 -31.38
N LYS A 542 -1.34 -17.66 -31.12
CA LYS A 542 -0.26 -18.50 -31.68
C LYS A 542 0.32 -19.48 -30.65
N TYR A 543 0.05 -19.29 -29.36
CA TYR A 543 0.51 -20.17 -28.30
C TYR A 543 -0.47 -21.34 -28.09
N THR A 544 -0.04 -22.56 -28.37
CA THR A 544 -0.88 -23.77 -28.24
C THR A 544 -0.61 -24.50 -26.93
N THR A 545 -1.66 -24.81 -26.18
CA THR A 545 -1.64 -25.76 -25.06
C THR A 545 -1.47 -27.19 -25.56
#